data_AF-A2G7Z0-F1
#
_entry.id   AF-A2G7Z0-F1
#
_cell.length_a   1.000
_cell.length_b   1.000
_cell.length_c   1.000
_cell.angle_alpha   90.00
_cell.angle_beta   90.00
_cell.angle_gamma   90.00
#
_symmetry.space_group_name_H-M   'P 1'
#
loop_
_entity.id
_entity.type
_entity.pdbx_description
1 polymer ?
#
loop_
_entity_poly.entity_id
_entity_poly.type
_entity_poly.pdbx_seq_one_letter_code
_entity_poly.pdbx_strand_id
1 'polypeptide(L)'
;MAASLPFPIMNLPIPNFLDFDDDIKDASVEFNGASEINGPEHYTKDVLPKKIKCKELKFMIEHPEHYLFDHLLIIDCRFAYEHNGGHIVSAQNVNSRRRLFNLFDKYKNSNTWVVFHCEFSQDRGPRFLNLFREYDRKVNEYPKLSLPYIFLLEGGYNRFYTECKELCHGGYTAMRDKKFVSSGELKRSNSLYVRDIVTPITANHRFSSTSLSALKHSRHAASNGGFPVSMVPQAMSQETMTFF
;
A
#
# COMPACT_ATOMS: atom_id res chain seq x y z
N MET A 1 -10.84 51.16 -21.54
CA MET A 1 -11.19 49.76 -21.85
C MET A 1 -10.28 48.86 -21.03
N ALA A 2 -10.75 48.37 -19.88
CA ALA A 2 -10.06 47.34 -19.11
C ALA A 2 -10.90 46.07 -19.26
N ALA A 3 -10.36 45.08 -19.96
CA ALA A 3 -11.04 43.81 -20.20
C ALA A 3 -11.12 43.03 -18.89
N SER A 4 -12.35 42.77 -18.46
CA SER A 4 -12.69 41.75 -17.48
C SER A 4 -12.27 40.37 -18.00
N LEU A 5 -11.46 39.64 -17.24
CA LEU A 5 -11.31 38.20 -17.43
C LEU A 5 -12.37 37.48 -16.59
N PRO A 6 -13.28 36.69 -17.19
CA PRO A 6 -14.21 35.87 -16.45
C PRO A 6 -13.84 34.40 -16.66
N PHE A 7 -13.14 33.77 -15.72
CA PHE A 7 -13.22 32.31 -15.60
C PHE A 7 -13.22 31.89 -14.12
N PRO A 8 -14.17 31.02 -13.72
CA PRO A 8 -14.30 30.56 -12.35
C PRO A 8 -13.12 29.67 -12.00
N ILE A 9 -12.71 29.72 -10.73
CA ILE A 9 -11.72 28.81 -10.13
C ILE A 9 -12.31 27.39 -10.21
N MET A 10 -12.01 26.71 -11.31
CA MET A 10 -12.38 25.32 -11.54
C MET A 10 -11.45 24.43 -10.71
N ASN A 11 -12.06 23.48 -10.00
CA ASN A 11 -11.42 22.43 -9.20
C ASN A 11 -10.15 21.90 -9.87
N LEU A 12 -9.00 22.26 -9.32
CA LEU A 12 -7.71 21.70 -9.70
C LEU A 12 -7.68 20.21 -9.29
N PRO A 13 -7.21 19.29 -10.15
CA PRO A 13 -6.89 17.94 -9.71
C PRO A 13 -5.79 18.02 -8.64
N ILE A 14 -6.05 17.40 -7.49
CA ILE A 14 -5.10 17.35 -6.38
C ILE A 14 -4.22 16.11 -6.62
N PRO A 15 -2.96 16.26 -7.05
CA PRO A 15 -1.98 15.19 -6.88
C PRO A 15 -1.95 14.84 -5.40
N ASN A 16 -2.20 13.58 -5.05
CA ASN A 16 -2.32 13.09 -3.68
C ASN A 16 -1.03 13.39 -2.89
N PHE A 17 -0.94 14.59 -2.31
CA PHE A 17 0.23 15.03 -1.55
C PHE A 17 0.02 14.95 -0.05
N LEU A 18 -1.18 14.61 0.44
CA LEU A 18 -1.43 14.43 1.86
C LEU A 18 -2.54 13.38 2.08
N ASP A 19 -2.16 12.11 2.20
CA ASP A 19 -2.83 11.17 3.08
C ASP A 19 -1.70 10.56 3.95
N PHE A 20 -1.32 11.29 5.01
CA PHE A 20 -0.49 10.77 6.09
C PHE A 20 -1.20 9.57 6.75
N ASP A 21 -0.38 8.62 7.20
CA ASP A 21 -0.76 7.31 7.76
C ASP A 21 -1.73 7.34 8.96
N ASP A 22 -2.33 6.15 9.18
CA ASP A 22 -2.99 5.64 10.40
C ASP A 22 -4.38 6.19 10.76
N ASP A 23 -5.43 5.60 10.16
CA ASP A 23 -6.68 5.22 10.85
C ASP A 23 -7.63 4.46 9.90
N ILE A 24 -7.26 3.23 9.51
CA ILE A 24 -8.27 2.27 9.01
C ILE A 24 -8.84 1.56 10.23
N LYS A 25 -9.94 2.09 10.75
CA LYS A 25 -10.79 1.35 11.70
C LYS A 25 -11.35 0.13 10.96
N ASP A 26 -11.25 -1.02 11.63
CA ASP A 26 -11.77 -2.32 11.19
C ASP A 26 -13.19 -2.19 10.63
N ALA A 27 -13.30 -2.16 9.30
CA ALA A 27 -14.53 -2.55 8.61
C ALA A 27 -14.36 -4.02 8.23
N SER A 28 -14.95 -4.91 9.02
CA SER A 28 -15.12 -6.32 8.70
C SER A 28 -15.96 -6.42 7.43
N VAL A 29 -15.32 -6.57 6.29
CA VAL A 29 -16.00 -6.95 5.05
C VAL A 29 -16.25 -8.46 5.13
N GLU A 30 -17.49 -8.83 5.43
CA GLU A 30 -17.94 -10.21 5.39
C GLU A 30 -17.86 -10.73 3.95
N PHE A 31 -16.92 -11.64 3.72
CA PHE A 31 -16.76 -12.33 2.45
C PHE A 31 -17.78 -13.47 2.40
N ASN A 32 -18.99 -13.17 1.96
CA ASN A 32 -20.03 -14.17 1.80
C ASN A 32 -19.77 -15.05 0.58
N GLY A 33 -19.61 -16.35 0.83
CA GLY A 33 -20.13 -17.43 0.00
C GLY A 33 -19.37 -17.74 -1.28
N ALA A 34 -18.82 -18.95 -1.32
CA ALA A 34 -18.12 -19.53 -2.45
C ALA A 34 -19.06 -19.82 -3.62
N SER A 35 -18.61 -19.46 -4.83
CA SER A 35 -18.94 -20.21 -6.04
C SER A 35 -17.65 -20.86 -6.50
N GLU A 36 -17.66 -22.18 -6.61
CA GLU A 36 -16.57 -23.01 -7.10
C GLU A 36 -16.07 -22.48 -8.44
N ILE A 37 -14.85 -21.93 -8.47
CA ILE A 37 -14.19 -21.55 -9.73
C ILE A 37 -13.53 -22.80 -10.33
N ASN A 38 -14.34 -23.65 -10.94
CA ASN A 38 -13.87 -24.43 -12.07
C ASN A 38 -13.56 -23.41 -13.18
N GLY A 39 -12.28 -23.07 -13.33
CA GLY A 39 -11.85 -22.03 -14.27
C GLY A 39 -12.26 -22.38 -15.71
N PRO A 40 -13.08 -21.57 -16.39
CA PRO A 40 -13.49 -21.87 -17.75
C PRO A 40 -12.37 -21.49 -18.73
N GLU A 41 -12.07 -22.40 -19.66
CA GLU A 41 -11.11 -22.31 -20.76
C GLU A 41 -11.48 -21.28 -21.86
N HIS A 42 -12.09 -20.15 -21.53
CA HIS A 42 -12.47 -19.14 -22.53
C HIS A 42 -12.08 -17.73 -22.08
N TYR A 43 -10.78 -17.42 -22.18
CA TYR A 43 -10.24 -16.07 -22.01
C TYR A 43 -10.27 -15.31 -23.35
N THR A 44 -11.33 -14.56 -23.62
CA THR A 44 -11.49 -13.79 -24.86
C THR A 44 -10.92 -12.37 -24.71
N LYS A 45 -9.73 -12.16 -25.29
CA LYS A 45 -9.11 -10.88 -25.74
C LYS A 45 -9.50 -9.59 -24.99
N ASP A 46 -9.06 -9.44 -23.75
CA ASP A 46 -8.76 -8.10 -23.25
C ASP A 46 -7.56 -7.55 -24.03
N VAL A 47 -7.62 -6.27 -24.44
CA VAL A 47 -6.44 -5.58 -24.98
C VAL A 47 -5.34 -5.71 -23.92
N LEU A 48 -4.20 -6.28 -24.32
CA LEU A 48 -3.04 -6.47 -23.45
C LEU A 48 -2.74 -5.15 -22.75
N PRO A 49 -2.47 -5.14 -21.42
CA PRO A 49 -2.13 -3.91 -20.72
C PRO A 49 -1.04 -3.15 -21.47
N LYS A 50 -1.30 -1.87 -21.69
CA LYS A 50 -0.38 -1.02 -22.44
C LYS A 50 0.90 -0.86 -21.63
N LYS A 51 2.04 -1.20 -22.23
CA LYS A 51 3.35 -0.90 -21.66
C LYS A 51 3.67 0.57 -21.93
N ILE A 52 4.19 1.26 -20.92
CA ILE A 52 4.62 2.67 -21.03
C ILE A 52 6.10 2.79 -20.67
N LYS A 53 6.79 3.73 -21.31
CA LYS A 53 8.21 4.04 -21.05
C LYS A 53 8.37 4.99 -19.87
N CYS A 54 9.60 5.10 -19.35
CA CYS A 54 9.94 6.01 -18.25
C CYS A 54 9.57 7.46 -18.58
N LYS A 55 9.86 7.91 -19.81
CA LYS A 55 9.51 9.26 -20.28
C LYS A 55 8.01 9.53 -20.32
N GLU A 56 7.18 8.52 -20.64
CA GLU A 56 5.72 8.67 -20.66
C GLU A 56 5.18 8.84 -19.23
N LEU A 57 5.63 8.01 -18.28
CA LEU A 57 5.22 8.16 -16.88
C LEU A 57 5.72 9.47 -16.28
N LYS A 58 6.95 9.87 -16.59
CA LYS A 58 7.50 11.18 -16.20
C LYS A 58 6.57 12.32 -16.67
N PHE A 59 6.19 12.30 -17.94
CA PHE A 59 5.30 13.33 -18.49
C PHE A 59 3.90 13.32 -17.83
N MET A 60 3.35 12.14 -17.50
CA MET A 60 2.10 12.04 -16.74
C MET A 60 2.18 12.65 -15.34
N ILE A 61 3.35 12.57 -14.69
CA ILE A 61 3.58 13.11 -13.34
C ILE A 61 3.80 14.63 -13.39
N GLU A 62 4.60 15.11 -14.34
CA GLU A 62 4.97 16.54 -14.45
C GLU A 62 3.86 17.39 -15.08
N HIS A 63 3.07 16.81 -15.98
CA HIS A 63 2.03 17.50 -16.75
C HIS A 63 0.67 16.79 -16.66
N PRO A 64 0.11 16.58 -15.45
CA PRO A 64 -1.16 15.89 -15.28
C PRO A 64 -2.32 16.57 -16.01
N GLU A 65 -2.26 17.89 -16.22
CA GLU A 65 -3.25 18.71 -16.94
C GLU A 65 -3.39 18.36 -18.43
N HIS A 66 -2.41 17.65 -19.00
CA HIS A 66 -2.47 17.13 -20.37
C HIS A 66 -3.30 15.84 -20.48
N TYR A 67 -3.76 15.29 -19.36
CA TYR A 67 -4.51 14.04 -19.28
C TYR A 67 -5.88 14.28 -18.64
N LEU A 68 -6.83 13.41 -18.97
CA LEU A 68 -8.22 13.52 -18.51
C LEU A 68 -8.52 12.67 -17.27
N PHE A 69 -7.50 12.11 -16.60
CA PHE A 69 -7.70 11.32 -15.38
C PHE A 69 -7.96 12.24 -14.18
N ASP A 70 -8.82 11.79 -13.27
CA ASP A 70 -9.00 12.41 -11.95
C ASP A 70 -7.85 12.01 -11.02
N HIS A 71 -7.34 10.78 -11.17
CA HIS A 71 -6.27 10.22 -10.35
C HIS A 71 -5.27 9.40 -11.16
N LEU A 72 -3.99 9.51 -10.77
CA LEU A 72 -2.90 8.64 -11.23
C LEU A 72 -2.41 7.79 -10.05
N LEU A 73 -2.61 6.49 -10.11
CA LEU A 73 -2.12 5.54 -9.12
C LEU A 73 -0.87 4.84 -9.62
N ILE A 74 0.25 5.04 -8.94
CA ILE A 74 1.49 4.32 -9.22
C ILE A 74 1.62 3.21 -8.16
N ILE A 75 1.51 1.95 -8.59
CA ILE A 75 1.57 0.78 -7.72
C ILE A 75 2.96 0.14 -7.80
N ASP A 76 3.72 0.29 -6.72
CA ASP A 76 5.02 -0.35 -6.54
C ASP A 76 4.84 -1.74 -5.93
N CYS A 77 5.00 -2.77 -6.77
CA CYS A 77 4.82 -4.18 -6.41
C CYS A 77 6.09 -4.81 -5.82
N ARG A 78 7.12 -4.01 -5.50
CA ARG A 78 8.34 -4.51 -4.85
C ARG A 78 8.10 -4.80 -3.36
N PHE A 79 9.08 -5.40 -2.70
CA PHE A 79 9.03 -5.57 -1.26
C PHE A 79 9.22 -4.23 -0.54
N ALA A 80 8.70 -4.15 0.68
CA ALA A 80 8.69 -2.92 1.46
C ALA A 80 10.10 -2.34 1.63
N TYR A 81 11.13 -3.18 1.83
CA TYR A 81 12.50 -2.68 1.97
C TYR A 81 13.06 -2.08 0.68
N GLU A 82 12.68 -2.60 -0.50
CA GLU A 82 13.08 -2.03 -1.79
C GLU A 82 12.44 -0.65 -1.99
N HIS A 83 11.16 -0.54 -1.66
CA HIS A 83 10.38 0.70 -1.73
C HIS A 83 10.89 1.76 -0.74
N ASN A 84 11.14 1.37 0.51
CA ASN A 84 11.66 2.25 1.56
C ASN A 84 13.09 2.71 1.26
N GLY A 85 13.88 1.89 0.56
CA GLY A 85 15.20 2.27 0.07
C GLY A 85 15.16 3.27 -1.09
N GLY A 86 14.01 3.38 -1.76
CA GLY A 86 13.64 4.46 -2.67
C GLY A 86 12.59 4.02 -3.69
N HIS A 87 11.78 4.97 -4.14
CA HIS A 87 10.59 4.73 -4.98
C HIS A 87 10.25 5.95 -5.83
N ILE A 88 9.41 5.76 -6.85
CA ILE A 88 8.86 6.85 -7.67
C ILE A 88 7.98 7.73 -6.78
N VAL A 89 8.02 9.06 -6.98
CA VAL A 89 7.18 10.01 -6.24
C VAL A 89 5.71 9.58 -6.27
N SER A 90 5.07 9.65 -5.10
CA SER A 90 3.66 9.27 -4.90
C SER A 90 3.32 7.79 -5.19
N ALA A 91 4.31 6.92 -5.42
CA ALA A 91 4.06 5.50 -5.57
C ALA A 91 3.60 4.86 -4.26
N GLN A 92 2.57 4.02 -4.34
CA GLN A 92 2.07 3.26 -3.21
C GLN A 92 2.65 1.86 -3.24
N ASN A 93 3.35 1.45 -2.17
CA ASN A 93 3.77 0.07 -2.04
C ASN A 93 2.58 -0.84 -1.75
N VAL A 94 2.40 -1.87 -2.58
CA VAL A 94 1.31 -2.85 -2.43
C VAL A 94 1.92 -4.24 -2.46
N ASN A 95 1.76 -4.96 -1.35
CA ASN A 95 2.38 -6.26 -1.11
C ASN A 95 1.36 -7.39 -0.81
N SER A 96 0.06 -7.08 -0.83
CA SER A 96 -1.02 -8.05 -0.55
C SER A 96 -2.24 -7.81 -1.44
N ARG A 97 -2.98 -8.88 -1.76
CA ARG A 97 -4.25 -8.79 -2.52
C ARG A 97 -5.28 -7.90 -1.83
N ARG A 98 -5.37 -7.97 -0.49
CA ARG A 98 -6.27 -7.12 0.29
C ARG A 98 -6.01 -5.64 0.03
N ARG A 99 -4.75 -5.19 0.13
CA ARG A 99 -4.40 -3.79 -0.14
C ARG A 99 -4.66 -3.42 -1.60
N LEU A 100 -4.38 -4.33 -2.54
CA LEU A 100 -4.64 -4.13 -3.96
C LEU A 100 -6.14 -3.92 -4.25
N PHE A 101 -7.01 -4.75 -3.70
CA PHE A 101 -8.46 -4.68 -3.91
C PHE A 101 -9.09 -3.51 -3.15
N ASN A 102 -8.58 -3.16 -1.97
CA ASN A 102 -9.03 -1.94 -1.28
C ASN A 102 -8.74 -0.69 -2.12
N LEU A 103 -7.58 -0.63 -2.79
CA LEU A 103 -7.30 0.47 -3.72
C LEU A 103 -8.24 0.44 -4.93
N PHE A 104 -8.52 -0.73 -5.49
CA PHE A 104 -9.52 -0.85 -6.55
C PHE A 104 -10.87 -0.27 -6.09
N ASP A 105 -11.38 -0.71 -4.94
CA ASP A 105 -12.69 -0.29 -4.43
C ASP A 105 -12.74 1.20 -4.07
N LYS A 106 -11.62 1.80 -3.65
CA LYS A 106 -11.50 3.24 -3.41
C LYS A 106 -11.68 4.05 -4.71
N TYR A 107 -11.15 3.57 -5.84
CA TYR A 107 -11.03 4.37 -7.06
C TYR A 107 -11.97 3.94 -8.21
N LYS A 108 -12.68 2.82 -8.09
CA LYS A 108 -13.54 2.24 -9.15
C LYS A 108 -14.64 3.15 -9.72
N ASN A 109 -15.00 4.22 -9.03
CA ASN A 109 -16.03 5.18 -9.44
C ASN A 109 -15.46 6.51 -9.97
N SER A 110 -14.17 6.57 -10.28
CA SER A 110 -13.47 7.78 -10.75
C SER A 110 -12.67 7.47 -12.03
N ASN A 111 -12.30 8.49 -12.80
CA ASN A 111 -11.43 8.29 -13.94
C ASN A 111 -9.97 8.12 -13.48
N THR A 112 -9.64 6.91 -13.03
CA THR A 112 -8.32 6.60 -12.48
C THR A 112 -7.46 5.84 -13.47
N TRP A 113 -6.23 6.30 -13.65
CA TRP A 113 -5.19 5.61 -14.40
C TRP A 113 -4.26 4.89 -13.42
N VAL A 114 -3.96 3.62 -13.69
CA VAL A 114 -3.17 2.78 -12.78
C VAL A 114 -1.90 2.30 -13.48
N VAL A 115 -0.75 2.59 -12.91
CA VAL A 115 0.55 2.20 -13.43
C VAL A 115 1.19 1.20 -12.48
N PHE A 116 1.39 -0.03 -12.93
CA PHE A 116 2.07 -1.07 -12.18
C PHE A 116 3.56 -1.10 -12.52
N HIS A 117 4.40 -1.33 -11.51
CA HIS A 117 5.81 -1.65 -11.73
C HIS A 117 6.36 -2.57 -10.63
N CYS A 118 7.52 -3.16 -10.89
CA CYS A 118 8.35 -3.73 -9.83
C CYS A 118 9.81 -3.26 -9.99
N GLU A 119 10.80 -4.10 -9.67
CA GLU A 119 12.21 -3.75 -9.91
C GLU A 119 12.52 -3.66 -11.41
N PHE A 120 12.12 -4.67 -12.18
CA PHE A 120 12.33 -4.74 -13.64
C PHE A 120 11.03 -4.87 -14.44
N SER A 121 9.87 -4.94 -13.76
CA SER A 121 8.53 -5.16 -14.35
C SER A 121 8.38 -6.43 -15.19
N GLN A 122 9.06 -7.52 -14.82
CA GLN A 122 9.05 -8.79 -15.56
C GLN A 122 8.23 -9.91 -14.92
N ASP A 123 8.02 -9.89 -13.59
CA ASP A 123 7.25 -10.92 -12.86
C ASP A 123 6.22 -10.31 -11.90
N ARG A 124 6.68 -9.73 -10.78
CA ARG A 124 5.79 -9.12 -9.76
C ARG A 124 4.82 -8.09 -10.35
N GLY A 125 5.29 -7.15 -11.17
CA GLY A 125 4.46 -6.12 -11.80
C GLY A 125 3.33 -6.70 -12.67
N PRO A 126 3.64 -7.52 -13.71
CA PRO A 126 2.62 -8.21 -14.50
C PRO A 126 1.64 -9.04 -13.67
N ARG A 127 2.11 -9.72 -12.62
CA ARG A 127 1.25 -10.54 -11.74
C ARG A 127 0.22 -9.69 -10.99
N PHE A 128 0.65 -8.59 -10.37
CA PHE A 128 -0.27 -7.68 -9.67
C PHE A 128 -1.27 -7.04 -10.63
N LEU A 129 -0.81 -6.66 -11.82
CA LEU A 129 -1.67 -6.11 -12.86
C LEU A 129 -2.76 -7.12 -13.25
N ASN A 130 -2.40 -8.38 -13.50
CA ASN A 130 -3.37 -9.42 -13.85
C ASN A 130 -4.37 -9.66 -12.73
N LEU A 131 -3.91 -9.78 -11.48
CA LEU A 131 -4.79 -9.92 -10.31
C LEU A 131 -5.77 -8.75 -10.18
N PHE A 132 -5.32 -7.53 -10.47
CA PHE A 132 -6.16 -6.34 -10.45
C PHE A 132 -7.24 -6.39 -11.54
N ARG A 133 -6.88 -6.77 -12.77
CA ARG A 133 -7.83 -6.92 -13.88
C ARG A 133 -8.81 -8.08 -13.65
N GLU A 134 -8.35 -9.20 -13.13
CA GLU A 134 -9.19 -10.34 -12.76
C GLU A 134 -10.24 -9.92 -11.72
N TYR A 135 -9.84 -9.14 -10.72
CA TYR A 135 -10.77 -8.60 -9.73
C TYR A 135 -11.78 -7.63 -10.36
N ASP A 136 -11.34 -6.70 -11.21
CA ASP A 136 -12.22 -5.78 -11.95
C ASP A 136 -13.27 -6.54 -12.77
N ARG A 137 -12.84 -7.59 -13.48
CA ARG A 137 -13.72 -8.46 -14.28
C ARG A 137 -14.67 -9.28 -13.40
N LYS A 138 -14.24 -9.73 -12.23
CA LYS A 138 -15.09 -10.49 -11.30
C LYS A 138 -16.26 -9.65 -10.76
N VAL A 139 -16.05 -8.35 -10.58
CA VAL A 139 -17.05 -7.44 -9.99
C VAL A 139 -17.85 -6.65 -11.03
N ASN A 140 -17.61 -6.87 -12.32
CA ASN A 140 -18.32 -6.20 -13.42
C ASN A 140 -18.90 -7.19 -14.43
N GLU A 141 -20.02 -6.82 -15.05
CA GLU A 141 -20.58 -7.56 -16.18
C GLU A 141 -19.78 -7.25 -17.46
N TYR A 142 -19.37 -8.28 -18.20
CA TYR A 142 -18.63 -8.11 -19.45
C TYR A 142 -19.46 -7.29 -20.47
N PRO A 143 -18.87 -6.33 -21.21
CA PRO A 143 -17.44 -5.98 -21.31
C PRO A 143 -16.99 -4.85 -20.36
N LYS A 144 -17.81 -4.44 -19.40
CA LYS A 144 -17.54 -3.30 -18.52
C LYS A 144 -16.29 -3.51 -17.66
N LEU A 145 -15.53 -2.44 -17.46
CA LEU A 145 -14.44 -2.32 -16.50
C LEU A 145 -14.66 -1.06 -15.68
N SER A 146 -14.41 -1.13 -14.38
CA SER A 146 -14.41 0.07 -13.54
C SER A 146 -13.12 0.87 -13.70
N LEU A 147 -11.99 0.19 -13.88
CA LEU A 147 -10.67 0.82 -14.05
C LEU A 147 -10.02 0.33 -15.36
N PRO A 148 -10.50 0.83 -16.53
CA PRO A 148 -10.05 0.34 -17.83
C PRO A 148 -8.60 0.71 -18.16
N TYR A 149 -8.10 1.84 -17.64
CA TYR A 149 -6.78 2.38 -17.95
C TYR A 149 -5.70 1.87 -16.98
N ILE A 150 -5.21 0.65 -17.26
CA ILE A 150 -4.07 0.07 -16.55
C ILE A 150 -2.84 -0.04 -17.45
N PHE A 151 -1.67 0.25 -16.89
CA PHE A 151 -0.40 0.30 -17.59
C PHE A 151 0.67 -0.49 -16.84
N LEU A 152 1.66 -0.99 -17.57
CA LEU A 152 2.87 -1.57 -17.00
C LEU A 152 4.08 -0.70 -17.37
N LEU A 153 4.81 -0.21 -16.37
CA LEU A 153 6.03 0.57 -16.59
C LEU A 153 7.17 -0.35 -17.06
N GLU A 154 7.61 -0.15 -18.30
CA GLU A 154 8.68 -0.94 -18.91
C GLU A 154 10.04 -0.68 -18.23
N GLY A 155 10.76 -1.74 -17.87
CA GLY A 155 12.06 -1.66 -17.20
C GLY A 155 11.98 -1.42 -15.69
N GLY A 156 10.77 -1.22 -15.16
CA GLY A 156 10.52 -1.07 -13.72
C GLY A 156 11.24 0.10 -13.07
N TYR A 157 11.34 0.06 -11.75
CA TYR A 157 12.01 1.09 -10.97
C TYR A 157 13.51 1.18 -11.27
N ASN A 158 14.16 0.08 -11.66
CA ASN A 158 15.57 0.09 -12.03
C ASN A 158 15.85 1.06 -13.19
N ARG A 159 15.07 0.94 -14.28
CA ARG A 159 15.21 1.85 -15.43
C ARG A 159 14.74 3.25 -15.08
N PHE A 160 13.60 3.38 -14.39
CA PHE A 160 13.04 4.68 -14.03
C PHE A 160 13.98 5.50 -13.13
N TYR A 161 14.60 4.88 -12.12
CA TYR A 161 15.58 5.53 -11.26
C TYR A 161 16.83 5.99 -12.04
N THR A 162 17.19 5.29 -13.11
CA THR A 162 18.33 5.66 -13.96
C THR A 162 18.01 6.83 -14.88
N GLU A 163 16.80 6.84 -15.48
CA GLU A 163 16.41 7.82 -16.50
C GLU A 163 15.65 9.06 -15.97
N CYS A 164 14.99 8.94 -14.83
CA CYS A 164 14.07 9.94 -14.26
C CYS A 164 14.27 10.06 -12.74
N LYS A 165 15.54 10.14 -12.31
CA LYS A 165 15.95 10.12 -10.90
C LYS A 165 15.34 11.25 -10.09
N GLU A 166 15.09 12.39 -10.70
CA GLU A 166 14.46 13.59 -10.12
C GLU A 166 13.03 13.35 -9.64
N LEU A 167 12.34 12.33 -10.18
CA LEU A 167 11.01 11.90 -9.74
C LEU A 167 11.07 10.71 -8.78
N CYS A 168 12.21 10.47 -8.13
CA CYS A 168 12.38 9.39 -7.17
C CYS A 168 12.70 9.95 -5.78
N HIS A 169 12.11 9.36 -4.74
CA HIS A 169 12.52 9.54 -3.37
C HIS A 169 13.57 8.49 -3.00
N GLY A 170 14.64 8.89 -2.31
CA GLY A 170 15.68 7.99 -1.85
C GLY A 170 16.57 7.46 -2.96
N GLY A 171 17.06 6.23 -2.80
CA GLY A 171 18.00 5.58 -3.71
C GLY A 171 17.40 4.43 -4.52
N TYR A 172 18.27 3.52 -4.94
CA TYR A 172 17.88 2.25 -5.54
C TYR A 172 18.36 1.11 -4.63
N THR A 173 17.40 0.39 -4.06
CA THR A 173 17.66 -0.83 -3.29
C THR A 173 17.17 -2.03 -4.10
N ALA A 174 18.10 -2.89 -4.50
CA ALA A 174 17.79 -4.09 -5.25
C ALA A 174 17.16 -5.16 -4.37
N MET A 175 16.32 -6.04 -4.94
CA MET A 175 15.68 -7.13 -4.19
C MET A 175 16.72 -8.02 -3.47
N ARG A 176 17.86 -8.30 -4.11
CA ARG A 176 18.93 -9.16 -3.56
C ARG A 176 20.06 -8.38 -2.87
N ASP A 177 19.80 -7.17 -2.39
CA ASP A 177 20.78 -6.42 -1.61
C ASP A 177 21.25 -7.25 -0.39
N LYS A 178 22.58 -7.34 -0.24
CA LYS A 178 23.26 -8.19 0.76
C LYS A 178 22.75 -7.95 2.18
N LYS A 179 22.42 -6.70 2.54
CA LYS A 179 21.88 -6.35 3.86
C LYS A 179 20.59 -7.10 4.17
N PHE A 180 19.68 -7.19 3.18
CA PHE A 180 18.37 -7.83 3.35
C PHE A 180 18.42 -9.35 3.15
N VAL A 181 19.41 -9.85 2.40
CA VAL A 181 19.72 -11.28 2.37
C VAL A 181 20.22 -11.75 3.74
N SER A 182 21.25 -11.10 4.28
CA SER A 182 21.89 -11.49 5.54
C SER A 182 20.97 -11.36 6.75
N SER A 183 20.10 -10.33 6.79
CA SER A 183 19.12 -10.16 7.87
C SER A 183 17.91 -11.11 7.79
N GLY A 184 17.80 -11.90 6.72
CA GLY A 184 16.68 -12.81 6.46
C GLY A 184 15.41 -12.12 5.96
N GLU A 185 15.44 -10.80 5.74
CA GLU A 185 14.26 -10.02 5.32
C GLU A 185 13.79 -10.39 3.91
N LEU A 186 14.71 -10.65 2.98
CA LEU A 186 14.37 -11.17 1.65
C LEU A 186 13.60 -12.51 1.75
N LYS A 187 14.00 -13.40 2.66
CA LYS A 187 13.32 -14.69 2.85
C LYS A 187 11.90 -14.48 3.38
N ARG A 188 11.73 -13.64 4.41
CA ARG A 188 10.42 -13.30 4.97
C ARG A 188 9.50 -12.67 3.92
N SER A 189 10.01 -11.69 3.17
CA SER A 189 9.28 -11.00 2.12
C SER A 189 8.81 -11.94 1.01
N ASN A 190 9.66 -12.88 0.58
CA ASN A 190 9.26 -13.92 -0.38
C ASN A 190 8.17 -14.84 0.18
N SER A 191 8.29 -15.27 1.43
CA SER A 191 7.26 -16.11 2.07
C SER A 191 5.91 -15.41 2.13
N LEU A 192 5.90 -14.11 2.46
CA LEU A 192 4.69 -13.28 2.45
C LEU A 192 4.12 -13.12 1.04
N TYR A 193 4.97 -12.83 0.05
CA TYR A 193 4.54 -12.73 -1.35
C TYR A 193 3.92 -14.01 -1.87
N VAL A 194 4.54 -15.16 -1.59
CA VAL A 194 3.98 -16.46 -1.98
C VAL A 194 2.61 -16.63 -1.34
N ARG A 195 2.50 -16.45 -0.01
CA ARG A 195 1.24 -16.61 0.72
C ARG A 195 0.14 -15.67 0.23
N ASP A 196 0.45 -14.38 0.08
CA ASP A 196 -0.58 -13.34 -0.09
C ASP A 196 -0.91 -13.06 -1.55
N ILE A 197 0.01 -13.33 -2.50
CA ILE A 197 -0.10 -12.98 -3.91
C ILE A 197 -0.12 -14.20 -4.83
N VAL A 198 0.68 -15.24 -4.55
CA VAL A 198 0.83 -16.39 -5.46
C VAL A 198 -0.16 -17.50 -5.13
N THR A 199 -0.26 -17.89 -3.86
CA THR A 199 -1.11 -19.00 -3.43
C THR A 199 -2.58 -18.70 -3.76
N PRO A 200 -3.29 -19.56 -4.51
CA PRO A 200 -4.72 -19.38 -4.77
C PRO A 200 -5.51 -19.32 -3.47
N ILE A 201 -6.56 -18.51 -3.43
CA ILE A 201 -7.49 -18.48 -2.30
C ILE A 201 -8.27 -19.80 -2.35
N THR A 202 -7.83 -20.82 -1.61
CA THR A 202 -8.61 -22.04 -1.40
C THR A 202 -9.60 -21.78 -0.26
N ALA A 203 -10.82 -22.33 -0.38
CA ALA A 203 -11.93 -22.11 0.54
C ALA A 203 -11.65 -22.45 2.02
N ASN A 204 -10.54 -23.15 2.31
CA ASN A 204 -10.17 -23.59 3.66
C ASN A 204 -9.08 -22.76 4.34
N HIS A 205 -8.51 -21.75 3.70
CA HIS A 205 -7.54 -20.87 4.36
C HIS A 205 -8.28 -19.76 5.12
N ARG A 206 -8.84 -20.11 6.29
CA ARG A 206 -9.26 -19.10 7.27
C ARG A 206 -8.09 -18.14 7.48
N PHE A 207 -8.32 -16.84 7.27
CA PHE A 207 -7.39 -15.82 7.73
C PHE A 207 -7.18 -16.04 9.23
N SER A 208 -6.02 -16.59 9.59
CA SER A 208 -5.61 -16.76 10.97
C SER A 208 -5.44 -15.37 11.56
N SER A 209 -6.40 -14.95 12.38
CA SER A 209 -6.38 -13.74 13.21
C SER A 209 -5.35 -13.83 14.36
N THR A 210 -4.32 -14.66 14.23
CA THR A 210 -3.36 -14.92 15.30
C THR A 210 -2.24 -13.89 15.30
N SER A 211 -2.59 -12.67 15.71
CA SER A 211 -1.65 -11.76 16.38
C SER A 211 -2.31 -10.86 17.45
N LEU A 212 -3.63 -10.95 17.67
CA LEU A 212 -4.33 -10.11 18.68
C LEU A 212 -4.54 -10.77 20.05
N SER A 213 -4.03 -11.98 20.30
CA SER A 213 -4.14 -12.65 21.61
C SER A 213 -2.86 -12.63 22.45
N ALA A 214 -1.71 -12.21 21.88
CA ALA A 214 -0.43 -12.18 22.61
C ALA A 214 -0.19 -10.90 23.44
N LEU A 215 -1.13 -9.96 23.49
CA LEU A 215 -1.00 -8.69 24.24
C LEU A 215 -2.11 -8.43 25.26
N LYS A 216 -2.91 -9.45 25.63
CA LYS A 216 -3.95 -9.34 26.69
C LYS A 216 -3.65 -10.11 27.98
N HIS A 217 -2.53 -10.83 28.07
CA HIS A 217 -2.10 -11.48 29.32
C HIS A 217 -1.05 -10.64 30.06
N SER A 218 -1.45 -9.46 30.55
CA SER A 218 -0.70 -8.78 31.62
C SER A 218 -1.57 -7.77 32.39
N ARG A 219 -2.88 -8.00 32.53
CA ARG A 219 -3.70 -7.28 33.53
C ARG A 219 -4.83 -8.20 33.99
N HIS A 220 -4.59 -8.92 35.08
CA HIS A 220 -5.54 -9.27 36.14
C HIS A 220 -4.95 -10.40 37.01
N ALA A 221 -4.28 -10.00 38.09
CA ALA A 221 -4.21 -10.79 39.31
C ALA A 221 -4.59 -9.83 40.45
N ALA A 222 -5.82 -9.96 40.94
CA ALA A 222 -6.29 -9.27 42.12
C ALA A 222 -6.56 -10.29 43.24
N SER A 223 -6.17 -9.87 44.44
CA SER A 223 -6.65 -10.26 45.77
C SER A 223 -6.49 -11.70 46.26
N ASN A 224 -5.70 -11.87 47.34
CA ASN A 224 -6.29 -12.06 48.67
C ASN A 224 -5.25 -11.95 49.81
N GLY A 225 -5.63 -11.28 50.90
CA GLY A 225 -5.22 -11.66 52.26
C GLY A 225 -4.49 -10.62 53.12
N GLY A 226 -5.22 -10.04 54.09
CA GLY A 226 -4.71 -9.87 55.47
C GLY A 226 -4.10 -8.52 55.89
N PHE A 227 -4.87 -7.74 56.68
CA PHE A 227 -4.38 -6.77 57.67
C PHE A 227 -3.61 -7.48 58.82
N PRO A 228 -2.65 -6.85 59.57
CA PRO A 228 -2.94 -5.71 60.47
C PRO A 228 -1.84 -4.64 60.76
N VAL A 229 -2.31 -3.40 61.03
CA VAL A 229 -2.04 -2.48 62.17
C VAL A 229 -0.64 -1.86 62.44
N SER A 230 -0.66 -0.50 62.52
CA SER A 230 0.20 0.45 63.29
C SER A 230 1.65 0.70 62.79
N MET A 231 2.32 1.86 62.90
CA MET A 231 2.20 3.11 63.68
C MET A 231 2.79 4.30 62.88
N VAL A 232 2.30 5.51 63.17
CA VAL A 232 2.90 6.86 62.95
C VAL A 232 4.01 7.07 64.02
N PRO A 233 5.18 7.73 63.81
CA PRO A 233 5.33 9.21 63.64
C PRO A 233 6.62 9.62 62.87
N GLN A 234 7.09 10.86 62.69
CA GLN A 234 6.70 12.26 62.82
C GLN A 234 7.71 13.05 61.97
N ALA A 235 7.33 14.23 61.48
CA ALA A 235 8.26 15.22 60.99
C ALA A 235 9.00 15.89 62.16
N MET A 236 10.26 16.28 61.95
CA MET A 236 10.94 17.30 62.76
C MET A 236 11.67 18.31 61.87
N SER A 237 11.58 19.54 62.34
CA SER A 237 11.95 20.83 61.76
C SER A 237 13.41 21.23 61.98
N GLN A 238 13.86 22.12 61.08
CA GLN A 238 14.77 23.28 61.23
C GLN A 238 15.66 23.37 62.49
N GLU A 239 16.94 23.73 62.29
CA GLU A 239 17.48 25.02 62.74
C GLU A 239 18.86 25.37 62.15
N THR A 240 19.01 26.69 62.02
CA THR A 240 20.12 27.61 61.75
C THR A 240 21.55 27.28 62.24
N MET A 241 22.56 27.83 61.54
CA MET A 241 23.81 28.31 62.14
C MET A 241 24.45 29.38 61.22
N THR A 242 24.51 30.63 61.71
CA THR A 242 25.38 31.73 61.24
C THR A 242 26.13 32.31 62.43
N PHE A 243 27.30 32.91 62.13
CA PHE A 243 28.30 33.60 62.99
C PHE A 243 29.28 32.65 63.70
N PHE A 244 30.59 32.75 63.51
CA PHE A 244 31.48 33.93 63.42
C PHE A 244 32.37 33.99 62.16
#